data_AF-S3L8Y0-F1
#
_entry.id   AF-S3L8Y0-F1
#
_cell.length_a   1.000
_cell.length_b   1.000
_cell.length_c   1.000
_cell.angle_alpha   90.00
_cell.angle_beta   90.00
_cell.angle_gamma   90.00
#
_symmetry.space_group_name_H-M   'P 1'
#
loop_
_entity.id
_entity.type
_entity.pdbx_description
1 polymer ?
#
loop_
_entity_poly.entity_id
_entity_poly.type
_entity_poly.pdbx_seq_one_letter_code
_entity_poly.pdbx_strand_id
1 'polypeptide(L)' 'MLCAILPVSESGFYKWKQNRKKVKAWQKLLAQMHEILDEDEENKNYGVRRMQIALEQRGIKRSLSTVRRVMVRGNLV' A
#
# COMPACT_ATOMS: atom_id res chain seq x y z
N MET A 1 31.05 -8.37 -11.45
CA MET A 1 29.93 -8.18 -10.49
C MET A 1 29.36 -6.78 -10.67
N LEU A 2 28.03 -6.61 -10.69
CA LEU A 2 27.37 -5.29 -10.86
C LEU A 2 27.79 -4.25 -9.79
N CYS A 3 28.24 -4.73 -8.63
CA CYS A 3 28.78 -3.93 -7.52
C CYS A 3 30.15 -3.27 -7.81
N ALA A 4 30.84 -3.66 -8.89
CA ALA A 4 32.09 -3.01 -9.31
C ALA A 4 31.84 -1.81 -10.24
N ILE A 5 30.63 -1.70 -10.81
CA ILE A 5 30.24 -0.64 -11.76
C ILE A 5 29.46 0.47 -11.04
N LEU A 6 28.72 0.12 -9.99
CA LEU A 6 27.93 1.04 -9.18
C LEU A 6 28.70 1.40 -7.90
N PRO A 7 28.66 2.66 -7.40
CA PRO A 7 29.30 3.06 -6.15
C PRO A 7 28.51 2.58 -4.93
N VAL A 8 28.26 1.27 -4.83
CA VAL A 8 27.50 0.65 -3.73
C VAL A 8 28.23 -0.58 -3.24
N SER A 9 28.13 -0.85 -1.92
CA SER A 9 28.65 -2.08 -1.35
C SER A 9 27.90 -3.29 -1.89
N GLU A 10 28.59 -4.43 -2.00
CA GLU A 10 27.99 -5.69 -2.45
C GLU A 10 26.80 -6.10 -1.57
N SER A 11 26.94 -5.98 -0.25
CA SER A 11 25.87 -6.25 0.71
C SER A 11 24.70 -5.28 0.55
N GLY A 12 24.94 -4.02 0.21
CA GLY A 12 23.91 -3.02 -0.09
C GLY A 12 23.13 -3.37 -1.35
N PHE A 13 23.83 -3.77 -2.42
CA PHE A 13 23.22 -4.18 -3.68
C PHE A 13 22.28 -5.38 -3.50
N TYR A 14 22.74 -6.42 -2.81
CA TYR A 14 21.92 -7.61 -2.60
C TYR A 14 20.76 -7.37 -1.62
N LYS A 15 20.93 -6.54 -0.58
CA LYS A 15 19.81 -6.11 0.29
C LYS A 15 18.74 -5.36 -0.48
N TRP A 16 19.12 -4.42 -1.34
CA TRP A 16 18.19 -3.69 -2.20
C TRP A 16 17.47 -4.63 -3.17
N LYS A 17 18.21 -5.53 -3.82
CA LYS A 17 17.67 -6.53 -4.76
C LYS A 17 16.64 -7.44 -4.08
N GLN A 18 16.90 -7.89 -2.86
CA GLN A 18 15.95 -8.70 -2.08
C GLN A 18 14.72 -7.89 -1.64
N ASN A 19 14.91 -6.65 -1.19
CA ASN A 19 13.80 -5.81 -0.75
C ASN A 19 12.84 -5.39 -1.88
N ARG A 20 13.27 -5.42 -3.14
CA ARG A 20 12.38 -5.19 -4.30
C ARG A 20 11.24 -6.19 -4.40
N LYS A 21 11.42 -7.44 -3.95
CA LYS A 21 10.39 -8.49 -4.01
C LYS A 21 9.45 -8.50 -2.80
N LYS A 22 9.72 -7.69 -1.77
CA LYS A 22 8.92 -7.70 -0.54
C LYS A 22 7.64 -6.89 -0.72
N VAL A 23 6.51 -7.54 -0.44
CA VAL A 23 5.21 -6.85 -0.35
C VAL A 23 5.25 -5.91 0.84
N LYS A 24 5.10 -4.61 0.57
CA LYS A 24 5.06 -3.56 1.59
C LYS A 24 3.72 -3.61 2.31
N ALA A 25 3.70 -3.24 3.59
CA ALA A 25 2.49 -3.27 4.41
C ALA A 25 1.33 -2.43 3.81
N TRP A 26 1.64 -1.31 3.14
CA TRP A 26 0.62 -0.50 2.48
C TRP A 26 -0.01 -1.18 1.25
N GLN A 27 0.68 -2.12 0.59
CA GLN A 27 0.12 -2.89 -0.53
C GLN A 27 -0.94 -3.87 -0.02
N LYS A 28 -0.71 -4.47 1.15
CA LYS A 28 -1.72 -5.32 1.82
C LYS A 28 -2.95 -4.51 2.21
N LEU A 29 -2.74 -3.31 2.75
CA LEU A 29 -3.84 -2.40 3.09
C LEU A 29 -4.59 -1.94 1.83
N LEU A 30 -3.88 -1.69 0.73
CA LEU A 30 -4.50 -1.32 -0.54
C LEU A 30 -5.37 -2.45 -1.10
N ALA A 31 -4.91 -3.70 -1.04
CA ALA A 31 -5.72 -4.86 -1.46
C ALA A 31 -7.05 -4.94 -0.69
N GLN A 32 -7.02 -4.74 0.63
CA GLN A 32 -8.25 -4.71 1.45
C GLN A 32 -9.15 -3.52 1.11
N MET A 33 -8.59 -2.37 0.73
CA MET A 33 -9.39 -1.25 0.24
C MET A 33 -10.09 -1.59 -1.07
N HIS A 34 -9.42 -2.28 -2.00
CA HIS A 34 -10.06 -2.76 -3.23
C HIS A 34 -11.16 -3.77 -2.95
N GLU A 35 -10.97 -4.70 -2.01
CA GLU A 35 -12.04 -5.61 -1.60
C GLU A 35 -13.29 -4.87 -1.08
N ILE A 36 -13.12 -3.75 -0.36
CA ILE A 36 -14.25 -2.92 0.10
C ILE A 36 -14.93 -2.20 -1.09
N LEU A 37 -14.16 -1.79 -2.09
CA LEU A 37 -14.70 -1.13 -3.28
C LEU A 37 -15.44 -2.11 -4.20
N ASP A 38 -14.98 -3.35 -4.29
CA ASP A 38 -15.56 -4.40 -5.12
C ASP A 38 -16.82 -5.01 -4.49
N GLU A 39 -17.11 -4.75 -3.21
CA GLU A 39 -18.32 -5.24 -2.53
C GLU A 39 -19.61 -4.61 -3.06
N ASP A 40 -19.56 -3.36 -3.55
CA ASP A 40 -20.75 -2.65 -4.03
C ASP A 40 -20.41 -1.71 -5.19
N GLU A 41 -21.22 -1.72 -6.24
CA GLU A 41 -21.08 -0.85 -7.42
C GLU A 41 -21.20 0.64 -7.05
N GLU A 42 -21.93 0.97 -5.97
CA GLU A 42 -22.07 2.34 -5.45
C GLU A 42 -20.78 2.82 -4.75
N ASN A 43 -19.90 1.89 -4.34
CA ASN A 43 -18.66 2.22 -3.64
C ASN A 43 -17.55 2.75 -4.57
N LYS A 44 -17.77 2.88 -5.89
CA LYS A 44 -16.75 3.41 -6.82
C LYS A 44 -16.16 4.77 -6.43
N ASN A 45 -16.92 5.62 -5.72
CA ASN A 45 -16.46 6.91 -5.18
C ASN A 45 -16.43 6.91 -3.64
N TYR A 46 -15.80 5.88 -3.05
CA TYR A 46 -15.68 5.77 -1.60
C TYR A 46 -14.67 6.78 -1.03
N GLY A 47 -15.17 7.91 -0.50
CA GLY A 47 -14.32 8.93 0.10
C GLY A 47 -13.47 8.42 1.28
N VAL A 48 -12.35 9.08 1.52
CA VAL A 48 -11.34 8.69 2.55
C VAL A 48 -11.94 8.41 3.93
N ARG A 49 -12.91 9.22 4.38
CA ARG A 49 -13.59 9.02 5.67
C ARG A 49 -14.42 7.74 5.70
N ARG A 50 -15.15 7.43 4.63
CA ARG A 50 -15.95 6.21 4.53
C ARG A 50 -15.05 4.98 4.50
N MET A 51 -13.95 5.04 3.76
CA MET A 51 -12.94 3.98 3.73
C MET A 51 -12.34 3.70 5.10
N GLN A 52 -12.07 4.75 5.89
CA GLN A 52 -11.58 4.58 7.26
C GLN A 52 -12.59 3.84 8.15
N ILE A 53 -13.88 4.19 8.04
CA ILE A 53 -14.95 3.55 8.81
C ILE A 53 -15.10 2.07 8.41
N ALA A 54 -15.09 1.77 7.11
CA ALA A 54 -15.17 0.39 6.62
C ALA A 54 -13.97 -0.46 7.08
N LEU A 55 -12.76 0.11 7.06
CA LEU A 55 -11.57 -0.56 7.60
C LEU A 55 -11.68 -0.79 9.11
N GLU A 56 -12.24 0.15 9.86
CA GLU A 56 -12.46 0.01 11.30
C GLU A 56 -13.52 -1.06 11.62
N GLN A 57 -14.59 -1.17 10.81
CA GLN A 57 -15.57 -2.25 10.90
C GLN A 57 -14.95 -3.63 10.66
N ARG A 58 -13.93 -3.73 9.79
CA ARG A 58 -13.13 -4.95 9.59
C ARG A 58 -12.04 -5.15 10.66
N GLY A 59 -11.99 -4.32 11.70
CA GLY A 59 -11.04 -4.41 12.80
C GLY A 59 -9.67 -3.76 12.52
N ILE A 60 -9.52 -3.05 11.41
CA ILE A 60 -8.24 -2.48 10.96
C ILE A 60 -8.21 -0.99 11.28
N LYS A 61 -7.77 -0.67 12.50
CA LYS A 61 -7.63 0.72 12.95
C LYS A 61 -6.43 1.40 12.28
N ARG A 62 -6.70 2.40 11.43
CA ARG A 62 -5.68 3.23 10.79
C ARG A 62 -6.09 4.70 10.83
N SER A 63 -5.09 5.58 10.89
CA SER A 63 -5.34 7.02 10.82
C SER A 63 -5.81 7.45 9.44
N LEU A 64 -6.64 8.49 9.40
CA LEU A 64 -7.18 9.09 8.17
C LEU A 64 -6.07 9.48 7.19
N SER A 65 -4.94 10.00 7.68
CA SER A 65 -3.76 10.32 6.87
C SER A 65 -3.10 9.09 6.23
N THR A 66 -3.10 7.95 6.94
CA THR A 66 -2.58 6.68 6.39
C THR A 66 -3.50 6.18 5.28
N VAL A 67 -4.81 6.19 5.53
CA VAL A 67 -5.84 5.81 4.55
C VAL A 67 -5.70 6.67 3.29
N ARG A 68 -5.67 7.99 3.43
CA ARG A 68 -5.47 8.94 2.32
C ARG A 68 -4.21 8.64 1.52
N ARG A 69 -3.08 8.41 2.19
CA ARG A 69 -1.80 8.14 1.51
C ARG A 69 -1.84 6.83 0.71
N VAL A 70 -2.52 5.81 1.23
CA VAL A 70 -2.67 4.52 0.53
C VAL A 70 -3.61 4.68 -0.65
N MET A 71 -4.73 5.38 -0.50
CA MET A 71 -5.67 5.66 -1.59
C MET A 71 -5.02 6.46 -2.74
N VAL A 72 -4.26 7.51 -2.43
CA VAL A 72 -3.50 8.28 -3.44
C VAL A 72 -2.47 7.39 -4.14
N ARG A 73 -1.81 6.49 -3.42
CA ARG A 73 -0.87 5.52 -4.03
C ARG A 73 -1.56 4.48 -4.91
N GLY A 74 -2.81 4.15 -4.62
CA GLY A 74 -3.63 3.23 -5.38
C GLY A 74 -4.46 3.89 -6.48
N ASN A 75 -4.29 5.19 -6.71
CA ASN A 75 -5.08 5.96 -7.68
C ASN A 75 -6.60 5.88 -7.44
N LEU A 76 -7.01 5.82 -6.15
CA LEU A 76 -8.41 5.74 -5.72
C LEU A 76 -9.02 7.12 -5.41
N VAL A 77 -8.21 8.17 -5.33
CA VAL A 77 -8.56 9.58 -5.06
C VAL A 77 -7.63 10.48 -5.86
#